data_AF-A0A1I7SJY6-F1
#
_entry.id   AF-A0A1I7SJY6-F1
#
_cell.length_a   1.000
_cell.length_b   1.000
_cell.length_c   1.000
_cell.angle_alpha   90.00
_cell.angle_beta   90.00
_cell.angle_gamma   90.00
#
_symmetry.space_group_name_H-M   'P 1'
#
loop_
_entity.id
_entity.type
_entity.pdbx_description
1 polymer ?
#
loop_
_entity_poly.entity_id
_entity_poly.type
_entity_poly.pdbx_seq_one_letter_code
_entity_poly.pdbx_strand_id
1 'polypeptide(L)'
;FFLQFCVLTFGSWTHDNKAIDYQPNNGTDAAIGVENCIENEEWNIIQTSVSRIERKYRCCPNNYTLLEFYINIQRKPLYYITNLITPTAIITFIAIIGFFTSATVNQIRAEKITLGITTVREF
;
A
#
# COMPACT_ATOMS: atom_id res chain seq x y z
N PHE A 1 5.21 -7.54 5.66
CA PHE A 1 4.66 -8.18 4.46
C PHE A 1 3.14 -8.18 4.55
N PHE A 2 2.51 -7.08 4.19
CA PHE A 2 1.06 -6.93 4.28
C PHE A 2 0.43 -7.22 2.91
N LEU A 3 -0.59 -8.08 2.90
CA LEU A 3 -1.40 -8.40 1.73
C LEU A 3 -2.76 -7.72 1.91
N GLN A 4 -3.26 -7.10 0.84
CA GLN A 4 -4.57 -6.48 0.82
C GLN A 4 -5.40 -7.06 -0.33
N PHE A 5 -6.67 -7.33 -0.01
CA PHE A 5 -7.66 -7.87 -0.91
C PHE A 5 -8.69 -6.78 -1.20
N CYS A 6 -8.72 -6.30 -2.43
CA CYS A 6 -9.66 -5.28 -2.88
C CYS A 6 -10.64 -5.89 -3.87
N VAL A 7 -11.92 -5.54 -3.75
CA VAL A 7 -12.98 -6.00 -4.64
C VAL A 7 -13.64 -4.80 -5.29
N LEU A 8 -13.73 -4.83 -6.61
CA LEU A 8 -14.44 -3.82 -7.41
C LEU A 8 -15.63 -4.48 -8.09
N THR A 9 -16.83 -3.97 -7.84
CA THR A 9 -18.06 -4.52 -8.42
C THR A 9 -18.58 -3.59 -9.50
N PHE A 10 -18.71 -4.09 -10.72
CA PHE A 10 -19.29 -3.37 -11.86
C PHE A 10 -20.62 -4.01 -12.25
N GLY A 11 -21.59 -3.17 -12.62
CA GLY A 11 -22.87 -3.62 -13.10
C GLY A 11 -23.80 -2.47 -13.43
N SER A 12 -24.91 -2.79 -14.08
CA SER A 12 -25.95 -1.84 -14.44
C SER A 12 -26.79 -1.50 -13.21
N TRP A 13 -27.06 -0.21 -13.02
CA TRP A 13 -27.97 0.24 -11.96
C TRP A 13 -29.44 0.04 -12.32
N THR A 14 -29.79 0.32 -13.58
CA THR A 14 -31.19 0.37 -14.04
C THR A 14 -31.64 -0.84 -14.85
N HIS A 15 -30.70 -1.57 -15.46
CA HIS A 15 -31.00 -2.66 -16.38
C HIS A 15 -30.77 -4.02 -15.73
N ASP A 16 -31.73 -4.93 -15.91
CA ASP A 16 -31.65 -6.32 -15.47
C ASP A 16 -30.81 -7.19 -16.42
N ASN A 17 -30.48 -8.41 -16.00
CA ASN A 17 -29.72 -9.41 -16.78
C ASN A 17 -30.31 -9.69 -18.18
N LYS A 18 -31.64 -9.61 -18.32
CA LYS A 18 -32.29 -9.80 -19.64
C LYS A 18 -32.02 -8.69 -20.65
N ALA A 19 -31.77 -7.48 -20.16
CA ALA A 19 -31.48 -6.34 -21.02
C ALA A 19 -29.97 -6.21 -21.27
N ILE A 20 -29.17 -6.36 -20.23
CA ILE A 20 -27.70 -6.31 -20.30
C ILE A 20 -27.13 -7.49 -19.53
N ASP A 21 -26.45 -8.38 -20.26
CA ASP A 21 -25.70 -9.49 -19.67
C ASP A 21 -24.19 -9.24 -19.82
N TYR A 22 -23.52 -9.05 -18.69
CA TYR A 22 -22.07 -8.87 -18.65
C TYR A 22 -21.36 -10.22 -18.64
N GLN A 23 -20.38 -10.37 -19.53
CA GLN A 23 -19.54 -11.57 -19.63
C GLN A 23 -18.06 -11.17 -19.61
N PRO A 24 -17.21 -11.89 -18.85
CA PRO A 24 -15.77 -11.65 -18.86
C PRO A 24 -15.17 -12.10 -20.20
N ASN A 25 -14.30 -11.27 -20.79
CA ASN A 25 -13.77 -11.49 -22.14
C ASN A 25 -12.72 -12.62 -22.23
N ASN A 26 -11.91 -12.85 -21.19
CA ASN A 26 -10.68 -13.67 -21.29
C ASN A 26 -10.43 -14.61 -20.09
N GLY A 27 -11.43 -15.41 -19.71
CA GLY A 27 -11.29 -16.33 -18.57
C GLY A 27 -11.28 -15.61 -17.22
N THR A 28 -11.20 -16.39 -16.14
CA THR A 28 -11.32 -15.87 -14.76
C THR A 28 -10.00 -15.32 -14.21
N ASP A 29 -8.86 -15.77 -14.75
CA ASP A 29 -7.52 -15.40 -14.29
C ASP A 29 -6.89 -14.35 -15.22
N ALA A 30 -6.20 -13.36 -14.64
CA ALA A 30 -5.60 -12.22 -15.36
C ALA A 30 -6.61 -11.36 -16.15
N ALA A 31 -7.84 -11.24 -15.64
CA ALA A 31 -8.92 -10.48 -16.28
C ALA A 31 -8.65 -8.98 -16.41
N ILE A 32 -7.71 -8.45 -15.61
CA ILE A 32 -7.29 -7.05 -15.68
C ILE A 32 -5.93 -7.01 -16.40
N GLY A 33 -5.90 -6.39 -17.58
CA GLY A 33 -4.67 -6.16 -18.33
C GLY A 33 -3.74 -5.19 -17.59
N VAL A 34 -2.60 -5.70 -17.12
CA VAL A 34 -1.59 -4.91 -16.38
C VAL A 34 -0.52 -4.33 -17.33
N GLU A 35 -0.62 -4.61 -18.63
CA GLU A 35 0.36 -4.23 -19.67
C GLU A 35 0.63 -2.72 -19.76
N ASN A 36 -0.39 -1.89 -19.54
CA ASN A 36 -0.29 -0.43 -19.53
C ASN A 36 -0.43 0.15 -18.12
N CYS A 37 -0.21 -0.67 -17.08
CA CYS A 37 -0.27 -0.20 -15.71
C CYS A 37 1.00 0.57 -15.35
N ILE A 38 0.83 1.77 -14.80
CA ILE A 38 1.94 2.52 -14.22
C ILE A 38 2.40 1.76 -12.97
N GLU A 39 3.69 1.43 -12.92
CA GLU A 39 4.24 0.71 -11.79
C GLU A 39 4.22 1.58 -10.52
N ASN A 40 3.73 1.03 -9.41
CA ASN A 40 3.71 1.71 -8.13
C ASN A 40 4.93 1.33 -7.28
N GLU A 41 5.56 2.32 -6.65
CA GLU A 41 6.72 2.13 -5.78
C GLU A 41 6.37 1.49 -4.43
N GLU A 42 5.13 1.65 -3.98
CA GLU A 42 4.66 1.14 -2.69
C GLU A 42 3.92 -0.21 -2.82
N TRP A 43 3.27 -0.48 -3.95
CA TRP A 43 2.40 -1.65 -4.11
C TRP A 43 2.79 -2.52 -5.29
N ASN A 44 2.81 -3.83 -5.08
CA ASN A 44 2.97 -4.85 -6.10
C ASN A 44 1.63 -5.57 -6.33
N ILE A 45 1.22 -5.73 -7.58
CA ILE A 45 0.01 -6.49 -7.93
C ILE A 45 0.43 -7.96 -8.05
N ILE A 46 -0.14 -8.83 -7.22
CA ILE A 46 0.19 -10.26 -7.23
C ILE A 46 -0.71 -11.00 -8.21
N GLN A 47 -2.02 -10.80 -8.08
CA GLN A 47 -3.01 -11.54 -8.83
C GLN A 47 -4.25 -10.69 -9.05
N THR A 48 -4.82 -10.82 -10.24
CA THR A 48 -6.11 -10.25 -10.61
C THR A 48 -7.02 -11.37 -11.10
N SER A 49 -8.28 -11.35 -10.66
CA SER A 49 -9.28 -12.31 -11.14
C SER A 49 -10.65 -11.63 -11.27
N VAL A 50 -11.53 -12.23 -12.05
CA VAL A 50 -12.91 -11.76 -12.24
C VAL A 50 -13.90 -12.88 -11.97
N SER A 51 -15.00 -12.55 -11.32
CA SER A 51 -16.12 -13.47 -11.12
C SER A 51 -17.43 -12.81 -11.54
N ARG A 52 -18.26 -13.58 -12.25
CA ARG A 52 -19.60 -13.16 -12.64
C ARG A 52 -20.58 -13.57 -11.54
N ILE A 53 -21.35 -12.62 -11.04
CA ILE A 53 -22.31 -12.83 -9.96
C ILE A 53 -23.68 -12.36 -10.40
N GLU A 54 -24.67 -13.22 -10.27
CA GLU A 54 -26.07 -12.84 -10.41
C GLU A 54 -26.66 -12.53 -9.04
N ARG A 55 -27.12 -11.28 -8.85
CA ARG A 55 -27.76 -10.84 -7.61
C ARG A 55 -29.23 -10.50 -7.86
N LYS A 56 -30.11 -11.07 -7.04
CA LYS A 56 -31.50 -10.66 -6.95
C LYS A 56 -31.68 -9.67 -5.81
N TYR A 57 -32.07 -8.44 -6.14
CA TYR A 57 -32.38 -7.43 -5.14
C TYR A 57 -33.84 -7.52 -4.69
N ARG A 58 -34.13 -7.05 -3.48
CA ARG A 58 -35.50 -7.08 -2.93
C ARG A 58 -36.47 -6.13 -3.65
N CYS A 59 -35.94 -5.06 -4.24
CA CYS A 59 -36.73 -4.07 -4.95
C CYS A 59 -37.29 -4.56 -6.29
N CYS A 60 -36.68 -5.57 -6.91
CA CYS A 60 -36.96 -5.94 -8.29
C CYS A 60 -37.24 -7.44 -8.43
N PRO A 61 -38.12 -7.85 -9.37
CA PRO A 61 -38.46 -9.25 -9.57
C PRO A 61 -37.35 -10.06 -10.27
N ASN A 62 -36.50 -9.38 -11.05
CA ASN A 62 -35.47 -9.98 -11.90
C ASN A 62 -34.08 -9.96 -11.25
N ASN A 63 -33.17 -10.75 -11.81
CA ASN A 63 -31.76 -10.79 -11.39
C ASN A 63 -30.95 -9.75 -12.17
N TYR A 64 -29.94 -9.20 -11.50
CA TYR A 64 -28.94 -8.30 -12.07
C TYR A 64 -27.61 -9.04 -12.20
N THR A 65 -26.95 -8.87 -13.34
CA THR A 65 -25.60 -9.39 -13.57
C THR A 65 -24.58 -8.37 -13.10
N LEU A 66 -23.67 -8.82 -12.24
CA LEU A 66 -22.55 -8.05 -11.71
C LEU A 66 -21.24 -8.76 -12.07
N LEU A 67 -20.20 -7.99 -12.32
CA LEU A 67 -18.82 -8.48 -12.43
C LEU A 67 -18.03 -7.99 -11.22
N GLU A 68 -17.51 -8.92 -10.42
CA GLU A 68 -16.60 -8.63 -9.32
C GLU A 68 -15.17 -8.89 -9.73
N PHE A 69 -14.34 -7.85 -9.68
CA PHE A 69 -12.91 -7.93 -9.93
C PHE A 69 -12.18 -7.95 -8.60
N TYR A 70 -11.39 -8.99 -8.41
CA TYR A 70 -10.56 -9.20 -7.23
C TYR A 70 -9.13 -8.80 -7.55
N ILE A 71 -8.57 -7.91 -6.75
CA ILE A 71 -7.21 -7.40 -6.90
C ILE A 71 -6.46 -7.68 -5.60
N ASN A 72 -5.43 -8.52 -5.71
CA ASN A 72 -4.56 -8.88 -4.60
C ASN A 72 -3.27 -8.06 -4.72
N ILE A 73 -3.07 -7.12 -3.78
CA ILE A 73 -1.89 -6.25 -3.75
C ILE A 73 -1.02 -6.51 -2.52
N GLN A 74 0.29 -6.32 -2.66
CA GLN A 74 1.27 -6.46 -1.60
C GLN A 74 2.09 -5.20 -1.43
N ARG A 75 2.33 -4.79 -0.18
CA ARG A 75 3.17 -3.62 0.11
C ARG A 75 4.66 -3.95 -0.08
N LYS A 76 5.35 -3.18 -0.93
CA LYS A 76 6.81 -3.17 -1.12
C LYS A 76 7.46 -2.47 0.09
N PRO A 77 8.35 -3.12 0.86
CA PRO A 77 8.97 -2.51 2.04
C PRO A 77 10.13 -1.56 1.71
N LEU A 78 10.61 -1.56 0.47
CA LEU A 78 11.89 -0.95 0.07
C LEU A 78 11.94 0.57 0.29
N TYR A 79 10.91 1.30 -0.14
CA TYR A 79 10.86 2.76 0.02
C TYR A 79 10.90 3.19 1.50
N TYR A 80 10.19 2.47 2.36
CA TYR A 80 10.16 2.76 3.79
C TYR A 80 11.51 2.51 4.46
N ILE A 81 12.22 1.45 4.04
CA ILE A 81 13.55 1.14 4.56
C ILE A 81 14.55 2.21 4.13
N THR A 82 14.58 2.61 2.87
CA THR A 82 15.57 3.59 2.39
C THR A 82 15.31 4.98 2.96
N ASN A 83 14.06 5.44 2.99
CA ASN A 83 13.77 6.83 3.35
C ASN A 83 13.54 7.05 4.84
N LEU A 84 13.16 6.02 5.62
CA LEU A 84 12.92 6.18 7.06
C LEU A 84 13.97 5.47 7.93
N ILE A 85 14.42 4.28 7.56
CA ILE A 85 15.38 3.51 8.37
C ILE A 85 16.81 3.99 8.15
N THR A 86 17.20 4.34 6.92
CA THR A 86 18.55 4.87 6.64
C THR A 86 18.90 6.13 7.43
N PRO A 87 18.09 7.21 7.46
CA PRO A 87 18.46 8.41 8.21
C PRO A 87 18.54 8.15 9.72
N THR A 88 17.63 7.33 10.26
CA THR A 88 17.65 6.97 11.69
C THR A 88 18.87 6.11 12.04
N ALA A 89 19.25 5.14 11.19
CA ALA A 89 20.46 4.35 11.35
C ALA A 89 21.73 5.22 11.32
N ILE A 90 21.82 6.19 10.39
CA ILE A 90 22.96 7.11 10.31
C ILE A 90 23.06 7.97 11.58
N ILE A 91 21.94 8.54 12.06
CA ILE A 91 21.93 9.37 13.28
C ILE A 91 22.36 8.55 14.50
N THR A 92 21.85 7.33 14.67
CA THR A 92 22.25 6.46 15.79
C THR A 92 23.73 6.07 15.72
N PHE A 93 24.26 5.81 14.52
CA PHE A 93 25.67 5.49 14.33
C PHE A 93 26.57 6.69 14.67
N ILE A 94 26.21 7.89 14.22
CA ILE A 94 26.92 9.14 14.56
C ILE A 94 26.87 9.39 16.08
N ALA A 95 25.72 9.17 16.72
CA ALA A 95 25.60 9.32 18.18
C ALA A 95 26.54 8.37 18.92
N ILE A 96 26.59 7.08 18.54
CA ILE A 96 27.48 6.08 19.12
C ILE A 96 28.95 6.49 18.95
N ILE A 97 29.37 6.86 17.72
CA ILE A 97 30.73 7.35 17.48
C ILE A 97 31.02 8.60 18.30
N GLY A 98 30.07 9.53 18.42
CA GLY A 98 30.21 10.74 19.23
C GLY A 98 30.40 10.44 20.72
N PHE A 99 29.77 9.40 21.26
CA PHE A 99 30.00 8.93 22.63
C PHE A 99 31.40 8.35 22.81
N PHE A 100 31.87 7.50 21.86
CA PHE A 100 33.21 6.91 21.94
C PHE A 100 34.34 7.91 21.68
N THR A 101 34.15 8.88 20.77
CA THR A 101 35.10 9.97 20.52
C THR A 101 35.09 11.03 21.63
N SER A 102 33.93 11.29 22.27
CA SER A 102 33.89 12.11 23.50
C SER A 102 34.59 11.45 24.68
N ALA A 103 34.79 10.12 24.66
CA ALA A 103 35.58 9.45 25.69
C ALA A 103 37.10 9.66 25.51
N THR A 104 37.56 10.03 24.30
CA THR A 104 38.98 10.27 24.00
C THR A 104 39.37 11.75 24.04
N VAL A 105 38.43 12.69 23.95
CA VAL A 105 38.69 14.14 24.12
C VAL A 105 38.14 14.63 25.47
N ASN A 106 39.02 14.72 26.46
CA ASN A 106 38.76 15.38 27.73
C ASN A 106 38.35 16.86 27.53
N GLN A 107 37.39 17.33 28.35
CA GLN A 107 36.87 18.71 28.47
C GLN A 107 35.85 19.17 27.42
N ILE A 108 34.56 19.13 27.79
CA ILE A 108 33.57 20.24 27.77
C ILE A 108 32.23 19.63 28.20
N ARG A 109 31.87 19.83 29.47
CA ARG A 109 30.69 19.25 30.15
C ARG A 109 29.45 20.15 30.08
N ALA A 110 29.51 21.30 29.40
CA ALA A 110 28.42 22.29 29.38
C ALA A 110 27.62 22.36 28.06
N GLU A 111 28.22 22.08 26.89
CA GLU A 111 27.48 22.19 25.60
C GLU A 111 26.50 21.04 25.34
N LYS A 112 26.71 19.86 25.95
CA LYS A 112 25.86 18.68 25.73
C LYS A 112 24.43 18.81 26.25
N ILE A 113 24.18 19.70 27.21
CA ILE A 113 22.85 19.87 27.82
C ILE A 113 21.99 20.83 26.98
N THR A 114 22.59 21.89 26.43
CA THR A 114 21.88 22.89 25.63
C THR A 114 21.47 22.34 24.26
N LEU A 115 22.34 21.57 23.61
CA LEU A 115 22.07 21.04 22.27
C LEU A 115 20.99 19.93 22.25
N GLY A 116 20.87 19.18 23.35
CA GLY A 116 19.82 18.17 23.52
C GLY A 116 18.44 18.78 23.81
N ILE A 117 18.39 19.97 24.41
CA ILE A 117 17.12 20.67 24.69
C ILE A 117 16.61 21.37 23.42
N THR A 118 17.49 21.87 22.56
CA THR A 118 17.10 22.51 21.30
C THR A 118 16.53 21.52 20.28
N THR A 119 17.04 20.29 20.22
CA THR A 119 16.56 19.27 19.28
C THR A 119 15.21 18.65 19.68
N VAL A 120 14.88 18.65 20.97
CA VAL A 120 13.57 18.16 21.48
C VAL A 120 12.48 19.23 21.36
N ARG A 121 12.84 20.52 21.25
CA ARG A 121 11.88 21.61 21.10
C ARG A 121 11.49 21.91 19.64
N GLU A 122 12.25 21.40 18.66
CA GLU A 122 11.96 21.53 17.23
C GLU A 122 11.20 20.33 16.62
N PHE A 123 10.84 19.35 17.44
CA PHE A 123 9.81 18.35 17.15
C PHE A 123 8.51 18.69 17.90
#